data_AF-Q07WP3-F1
#
_entry.id   AF-Q07WP3-F1
#
_cell.length_a   1.000
_cell.length_b   1.000
_cell.length_c   1.000
_cell.angle_alpha   90.00
_cell.angle_beta   90.00
_cell.angle_gamma   90.00
#
_symmetry.space_group_name_H-M   'P 1'
#
loop_
_entity.id
_entity.type
_entity.pdbx_description
1 polymer ?
#
loop_
_entity_poly.entity_id
_entity_poly.type
_entity_poly.pdbx_seq_one_letter_code
_entity_poly.pdbx_strand_id
1 'polypeptide(L)'
;MQKQQGFTLIELVVVIIILGILAVTAAPKFINLQGDARASALSGMKAAIQGANTLVYSKAALAGKEKGGTGGVALLDIAGTTATTDDVNIVYGYIAATEADLERALDVTFAAGADGTATVTDPVTVGDWIIEAGTGSVEIWQAGAPAACSFTYTQATSTAIPVLSQVPDADDC
;
A
#
# COMPACT_ATOMS: atom_id res chain seq x y z
N MET A 1 32.67 -9.85 56.35
CA MET A 1 33.10 -9.04 55.19
C MET A 1 32.91 -9.90 53.94
N GLN A 2 31.92 -9.59 53.10
CA GLN A 2 31.78 -10.26 51.81
C GLN A 2 32.86 -9.72 50.88
N LYS A 3 33.71 -10.59 50.33
CA LYS A 3 34.70 -10.21 49.30
C LYS A 3 33.92 -9.79 48.06
N GLN A 4 34.01 -8.51 47.66
CA GLN A 4 33.60 -8.12 46.31
C GLN A 4 34.52 -8.83 45.31
N GLN A 5 33.97 -9.78 44.56
CA GLN A 5 34.60 -10.29 43.36
C GLN A 5 34.41 -9.22 42.28
N GLY A 6 35.46 -8.44 42.00
CA GLY A 6 35.46 -7.52 40.88
C GLY A 6 35.50 -8.27 39.55
N PHE A 7 34.91 -7.69 38.51
CA PHE A 7 35.04 -8.18 37.13
C PHE A 7 36.51 -8.13 36.69
N THR A 8 36.97 -9.17 35.99
CA THR A 8 38.32 -9.20 35.41
C THR A 8 38.38 -8.39 34.11
N LEU A 9 39.53 -7.81 33.80
CA LEU A 9 39.74 -7.10 32.53
C LEU A 9 39.48 -8.02 31.32
N ILE A 10 39.83 -9.31 31.43
CA ILE A 10 39.63 -10.26 30.35
C ILE A 10 38.14 -10.57 30.10
N GLU A 11 37.31 -10.65 31.14
CA GLU A 11 35.86 -10.82 30.97
C GLU A 11 35.24 -9.63 30.21
N LEU A 12 35.65 -8.40 30.54
CA LEU A 12 35.15 -7.22 29.85
C LEU A 12 35.58 -7.21 28.37
N VAL A 13 36.82 -7.60 28.08
CA VAL A 13 37.33 -7.68 26.69
C VAL A 13 36.60 -8.77 25.90
N VAL A 14 36.35 -9.95 26.48
CA VAL A 14 35.63 -11.02 25.79
C VAL A 14 34.18 -10.61 25.48
N VAL A 15 33.51 -9.90 26.39
CA VAL A 15 32.14 -9.42 26.17
C VAL A 15 32.06 -8.46 24.99
N ILE A 16 32.94 -7.46 24.90
CA ILE A 16 32.92 -6.51 23.77
C ILE A 16 33.25 -7.18 22.43
N ILE A 17 34.11 -8.22 22.42
CA ILE A 17 34.41 -9.00 21.22
C ILE A 17 33.17 -9.76 20.77
N ILE A 18 32.48 -10.45 21.69
CA ILE A 18 31.24 -11.18 21.36
C ILE A 18 30.17 -10.22 20.84
N LEU A 19 29.97 -9.08 21.50
CA LEU A 19 29.03 -8.05 21.03
C LEU A 19 29.41 -7.50 19.66
N GLY A 20 30.71 -7.34 19.36
CA GLY A 20 31.20 -6.92 18.06
C GLY A 20 30.85 -7.90 16.93
N ILE A 21 31.02 -9.21 17.15
CA ILE A 21 30.67 -10.24 16.16
C ILE A 21 29.15 -10.28 15.93
N LEU A 22 28.37 -10.22 17.00
CA LEU A 22 26.90 -10.20 16.90
C LEU A 22 26.40 -8.95 16.17
N ALA A 23 27.02 -7.79 16.42
CA ALA A 23 26.65 -6.55 15.75
C ALA A 23 26.89 -6.60 14.24
N VAL A 24 28.05 -7.09 13.78
CA VAL A 24 28.40 -7.15 12.35
C VAL A 24 27.49 -8.11 11.57
N THR A 25 27.07 -9.21 12.20
CA THR A 25 26.17 -10.19 11.56
C THR A 25 24.70 -9.74 11.56
N ALA A 26 24.27 -8.97 12.57
CA ALA A 26 22.90 -8.49 12.67
C ALA A 26 22.66 -7.20 11.87
N ALA A 27 23.64 -6.30 11.78
CA ALA A 27 23.49 -4.97 11.18
C ALA A 27 22.96 -4.98 9.73
N PRO A 28 23.45 -5.82 8.80
CA PRO A 28 22.96 -5.83 7.43
C PRO A 28 21.47 -6.18 7.34
N LYS A 29 21.02 -7.13 8.17
CA LYS A 29 19.61 -7.52 8.22
C LYS A 29 18.76 -6.40 8.80
N PHE A 30 19.21 -5.74 9.87
CA PHE A 30 18.49 -4.63 10.49
C PHE A 30 18.30 -3.42 9.56
N ILE A 31 19.26 -3.16 8.67
CA ILE A 31 19.17 -2.04 7.71
C ILE A 31 18.05 -2.29 6.68
N ASN A 32 17.91 -3.52 6.18
CA ASN A 32 16.95 -3.83 5.10
C ASN A 32 15.53 -4.15 5.60
N LEU A 33 15.32 -4.38 6.91
CA LEU A 33 14.01 -4.76 7.46
C LEU A 33 12.90 -3.73 7.18
N GLN A 34 13.22 -2.44 7.10
CA GLN A 34 12.23 -1.40 6.83
C GLN A 34 11.76 -1.42 5.38
N GLY A 35 12.69 -1.53 4.43
CA GLY A 35 12.38 -1.66 3.01
C GLY A 35 11.60 -2.93 2.71
N ASP A 36 12.02 -4.06 3.30
CA ASP A 36 11.29 -5.34 3.21
C ASP A 36 9.85 -5.22 3.74
N ALA A 37 9.66 -4.53 4.88
CA ALA A 37 8.34 -4.33 5.47
C ALA A 37 7.43 -3.49 4.57
N ARG A 38 7.97 -2.41 3.98
CA ARG A 38 7.26 -1.52 3.07
C ARG A 38 6.88 -2.20 1.76
N ALA A 39 7.82 -2.89 1.13
CA ALA A 39 7.58 -3.65 -0.09
C ALA A 39 6.52 -4.75 0.14
N SER A 40 6.56 -5.42 1.29
CA SER A 40 5.54 -6.40 1.68
C SER A 40 4.16 -5.76 1.88
N ALA A 41 4.09 -4.61 2.56
CA ALA A 41 2.84 -3.87 2.74
C ALA A 41 2.25 -3.41 1.39
N LEU A 42 3.06 -2.89 0.47
CA LEU A 42 2.64 -2.50 -0.88
C LEU A 42 2.14 -3.71 -1.68
N SER A 43 2.81 -4.85 -1.56
CA SER A 43 2.34 -6.11 -2.17
C SER A 43 0.98 -6.54 -1.61
N GLY A 44 0.76 -6.37 -0.30
CA GLY A 44 -0.53 -6.58 0.35
C GLY A 44 -1.62 -5.65 -0.20
N MET A 45 -1.33 -4.35 -0.32
CA MET A 45 -2.25 -3.36 -0.89
C MET A 45 -2.59 -3.68 -2.36
N LYS A 46 -1.58 -4.01 -3.17
CA LYS A 46 -1.75 -4.46 -4.55
C LYS A 46 -2.67 -5.68 -4.65
N ALA A 47 -2.46 -6.68 -3.80
CA ALA A 47 -3.30 -7.87 -3.76
C ALA A 47 -4.75 -7.55 -3.34
N ALA A 48 -4.94 -6.64 -2.38
CA ALA A 48 -6.26 -6.17 -1.97
C ALA A 48 -7.01 -5.50 -3.14
N ILE A 49 -6.35 -4.62 -3.90
CA ILE A 49 -6.93 -3.98 -5.09
C ILE A 49 -7.29 -5.01 -6.17
N GLN A 50 -6.45 -6.03 -6.39
CA GLN A 50 -6.76 -7.11 -7.33
C GLN A 50 -7.97 -7.93 -6.89
N GLY A 51 -8.05 -8.25 -5.60
CA GLY A 51 -9.19 -8.94 -5.00
C GLY A 51 -10.48 -8.13 -5.14
N ALA A 52 -10.44 -6.85 -4.77
CA ALA A 52 -11.59 -5.94 -4.88
C ALA A 52 -12.06 -5.81 -6.33
N ASN A 53 -11.16 -5.63 -7.29
CA ASN A 53 -11.51 -5.60 -8.72
C ASN A 53 -12.21 -6.88 -9.19
N THR A 54 -11.80 -8.05 -8.69
CA THR A 54 -12.45 -9.32 -9.05
C THR A 54 -13.89 -9.39 -8.50
N LEU A 55 -14.10 -8.90 -7.28
CA LEU A 55 -15.43 -8.84 -6.65
C LEU A 55 -16.33 -7.81 -7.33
N VAL A 56 -15.82 -6.60 -7.58
CA VAL A 56 -16.51 -5.52 -8.29
C VAL A 56 -16.92 -5.99 -9.69
N TYR A 57 -16.02 -6.62 -10.44
CA TYR A 57 -16.30 -7.17 -11.76
C TYR A 57 -17.39 -8.24 -11.72
N SER A 58 -17.32 -9.15 -10.75
CA SER A 58 -18.35 -10.18 -10.57
C SER A 58 -19.73 -9.54 -10.33
N LYS A 59 -19.81 -8.51 -9.48
CA LYS A 59 -21.06 -7.80 -9.21
C LYS A 59 -21.52 -6.97 -10.42
N ALA A 60 -20.60 -6.36 -11.15
CA ALA A 60 -20.89 -5.62 -12.38
C ALA A 60 -21.48 -6.53 -13.47
N ALA A 61 -20.93 -7.74 -13.65
CA ALA A 61 -21.45 -8.72 -14.59
C ALA A 61 -22.86 -9.21 -14.22
N LEU A 62 -23.14 -9.42 -12.93
CA LEU A 62 -24.49 -9.75 -12.47
C LEU A 62 -25.49 -8.62 -12.71
N ALA A 63 -25.02 -7.37 -12.63
CA ALA A 63 -25.83 -6.18 -12.91
C ALA A 63 -25.92 -5.83 -14.41
N GLY A 64 -25.27 -6.59 -15.31
CA GLY A 64 -25.22 -6.29 -16.75
C GLY A 64 -24.41 -5.03 -17.10
N LYS A 65 -23.48 -4.63 -16.22
CA LYS A 65 -22.63 -3.43 -16.32
C LYS A 65 -21.16 -3.77 -16.59
N GLU A 66 -20.84 -5.00 -16.97
CA GLU A 66 -19.47 -5.46 -17.27
C GLU A 66 -18.82 -4.75 -18.45
N LYS A 67 -19.63 -4.12 -19.31
CA LYS A 67 -19.17 -3.25 -20.42
C LYS A 67 -19.47 -1.77 -20.19
N GLY A 68 -20.08 -1.43 -19.05
CA GLY A 68 -20.41 -0.06 -18.69
C GLY A 68 -19.15 0.77 -18.48
N GLY A 69 -19.15 2.02 -18.95
CA GLY A 69 -18.06 2.97 -18.72
C GLY A 69 -17.24 3.43 -19.93
N THR A 70 -17.68 3.19 -21.18
CA THR A 70 -16.97 3.81 -22.33
C THR A 70 -17.22 5.32 -22.32
N GLY A 71 -16.24 6.10 -21.86
CA GLY A 71 -16.27 7.56 -21.83
C GLY A 71 -16.94 8.19 -20.60
N GLY A 72 -17.24 7.40 -19.57
CA GLY A 72 -17.86 7.90 -18.34
C GLY A 72 -18.49 6.76 -17.55
N VAL A 73 -17.73 6.26 -16.58
CA VAL A 73 -18.19 5.75 -15.28
C VAL A 73 -19.65 5.28 -15.21
N ALA A 74 -19.86 3.97 -15.00
CA ALA A 74 -21.15 3.47 -14.53
C ALA A 74 -21.15 3.35 -13.00
N LEU A 75 -22.24 3.71 -12.33
CA LEU A 75 -22.37 3.46 -10.88
C LEU A 75 -22.70 2.00 -10.62
N LEU A 76 -21.98 1.37 -9.72
CA LEU A 76 -22.25 0.04 -9.21
C LEU A 76 -22.54 0.13 -7.71
N ASP A 77 -23.75 -0.25 -7.32
CA ASP A 77 -24.06 -0.50 -5.92
C ASP A 77 -23.20 -1.68 -5.46
N ILE A 78 -22.34 -1.49 -4.45
CA ILE A 78 -21.57 -2.53 -3.78
C ILE A 78 -22.15 -2.87 -2.39
N ALA A 79 -22.70 -1.89 -1.68
CA ALA A 79 -23.25 -2.04 -0.32
C ALA A 79 -24.58 -2.82 -0.25
N GLY A 80 -25.27 -3.03 -1.37
CA GLY A 80 -26.57 -3.71 -1.41
C GLY A 80 -27.69 -2.87 -0.80
N THR A 81 -27.53 -1.56 -0.76
CA THR A 81 -28.51 -0.62 -0.21
C THR A 81 -29.09 0.27 -1.32
N THR A 82 -30.23 0.91 -1.07
CA THR A 82 -30.80 1.88 -2.01
C THR A 82 -30.11 3.25 -1.92
N ALA A 83 -29.14 3.43 -1.02
CA ALA A 83 -28.38 4.67 -0.90
C ALA A 83 -27.20 4.64 -1.88
N THR A 84 -27.12 5.66 -2.73
CA THR A 84 -26.05 5.78 -3.74
C THR A 84 -24.74 6.36 -3.16
N THR A 85 -24.66 6.53 -1.84
CA THR A 85 -23.47 7.10 -1.17
C THR A 85 -22.27 6.17 -1.19
N ASP A 86 -22.56 4.87 -1.27
CA ASP A 86 -21.57 3.78 -1.22
C ASP A 86 -21.37 3.14 -2.60
N ASP A 87 -21.99 3.71 -3.63
CA ASP A 87 -21.82 3.25 -5.01
C ASP A 87 -20.39 3.54 -5.47
N VAL A 88 -19.83 2.56 -6.19
CA VAL A 88 -18.50 2.66 -6.77
C VAL A 88 -18.63 2.93 -8.26
N ASN A 89 -17.88 3.91 -8.74
CA ASN A 89 -17.72 4.15 -10.15
C ASN A 89 -16.92 3.01 -10.78
N ILE A 90 -17.46 2.43 -11.84
CA ILE A 90 -16.80 1.36 -12.60
C ILE A 90 -16.50 1.76 -14.03
N VAL A 91 -15.37 1.27 -14.52
CA VAL A 91 -14.88 1.39 -15.90
C VAL A 91 -14.66 -0.02 -16.43
N TYR A 92 -15.47 -0.43 -17.42
CA TYR A 92 -15.50 -1.80 -17.95
C TYR A 92 -15.66 -2.89 -16.89
N GLY A 93 -16.51 -2.64 -15.90
CA GLY A 93 -16.78 -3.56 -14.80
C GLY A 93 -15.73 -3.55 -13.68
N TYR A 94 -14.63 -2.80 -13.81
CA TYR A 94 -13.59 -2.68 -12.80
C TYR A 94 -13.66 -1.33 -12.08
N ILE A 95 -13.01 -1.21 -10.93
CA ILE A 95 -13.02 0.01 -10.11
C ILE A 95 -12.42 1.17 -10.94
N ALA A 96 -13.01 2.37 -10.86
CA ALA A 96 -12.41 3.56 -11.45
C ALA A 96 -11.13 3.95 -10.68
N ALA A 97 -10.12 4.47 -11.37
CA ALA A 97 -8.88 4.93 -10.73
C ALA A 97 -9.09 6.32 -10.08
N THR A 98 -9.93 6.37 -9.04
CA THR A 98 -10.12 7.55 -8.19
C THR A 98 -9.96 7.16 -6.73
N GLU A 99 -9.54 8.12 -5.90
CA GLU A 99 -9.42 7.94 -4.45
C GLU A 99 -10.72 7.45 -3.83
N ALA A 100 -11.82 8.18 -4.04
CA ALA A 100 -13.11 7.86 -3.44
C ALA A 100 -13.65 6.47 -3.83
N ASP A 101 -13.39 6.01 -5.05
CA ASP A 101 -13.85 4.70 -5.53
C ASP A 101 -13.03 3.55 -4.95
N LEU A 102 -11.73 3.75 -4.76
CA LEU A 102 -10.87 2.78 -4.09
C LEU A 102 -11.16 2.71 -2.59
N GLU A 103 -11.39 3.83 -1.92
CA GLU A 103 -11.78 3.85 -0.50
C GLU A 103 -13.08 3.07 -0.26
N ARG A 104 -14.11 3.32 -1.09
CA ARG A 104 -15.39 2.59 -1.01
C ARG A 104 -15.24 1.10 -1.31
N ALA A 105 -14.35 0.72 -2.23
CA ALA A 105 -14.18 -0.67 -2.63
C ALA A 105 -13.30 -1.49 -1.67
N LEU A 106 -12.37 -0.84 -0.95
CA LEU A 106 -11.35 -1.49 -0.13
C LEU A 106 -11.52 -1.27 1.37
N ASP A 107 -12.43 -0.40 1.79
CA ASP A 107 -12.59 0.04 3.19
C ASP A 107 -11.26 0.50 3.79
N VAL A 108 -10.58 1.37 3.04
CA VAL A 108 -9.32 2.01 3.41
C VAL A 108 -9.48 3.51 3.32
N THR A 109 -8.72 4.24 4.13
CA THR A 109 -8.62 5.70 4.03
C THR A 109 -7.26 6.05 3.42
N PHE A 110 -7.30 6.84 2.37
CA PHE A 110 -6.10 7.42 1.77
C PHE A 110 -5.99 8.90 2.16
N ALA A 111 -4.76 9.39 2.21
CA ALA A 111 -4.49 10.81 2.16
C ALA A 111 -4.07 11.22 0.75
N ALA A 112 -4.55 12.36 0.27
CA ALA A 112 -4.10 12.92 -0.99
C ALA A 112 -2.60 13.26 -0.94
N GLY A 113 -1.86 12.82 -1.95
CA GLY A 113 -0.42 13.05 -2.12
C GLY A 113 -0.06 13.65 -3.48
N ALA A 114 1.17 14.15 -3.55
CA ALA A 114 1.83 14.61 -4.76
C ALA A 114 3.34 14.33 -4.65
N ASP A 115 3.95 13.86 -5.73
CA ASP A 115 5.41 13.66 -5.85
C ASP A 115 6.00 12.79 -4.71
N GLY A 116 5.28 11.73 -4.30
CA GLY A 116 5.71 10.83 -3.22
C GLY A 116 5.58 11.42 -1.81
N THR A 117 4.89 12.55 -1.64
CA THR A 117 4.66 13.19 -0.34
C THR A 117 3.17 13.43 -0.08
N ALA A 118 2.76 13.38 1.18
CA ALA A 118 1.40 13.77 1.55
C ALA A 118 1.21 15.27 1.32
N THR A 119 0.12 15.66 0.65
CA THR A 119 -0.27 17.08 0.52
C THR A 119 -0.99 17.59 1.76
N VAL A 120 -1.51 16.67 2.57
CA VAL A 120 -2.12 16.94 3.87
C VAL A 120 -1.06 16.83 4.95
N THR A 121 -0.97 17.84 5.82
CA THR A 121 0.04 17.91 6.89
C THR A 121 -0.48 17.51 8.27
N ASP A 122 -1.77 17.24 8.42
CA ASP A 122 -2.34 16.80 9.69
C ASP A 122 -2.08 15.29 9.90
N PRO A 123 -1.32 14.91 10.94
CA PRO A 123 -0.92 13.52 11.18
C PRO A 123 -2.11 12.59 11.47
N VAL A 124 -3.31 13.12 11.78
CA VAL A 124 -4.52 12.31 11.94
C VAL A 124 -5.14 11.94 10.58
N THR A 125 -5.01 12.82 9.59
CA THR A 125 -5.60 12.63 8.25
C THR A 125 -4.64 11.98 7.25
N VAL A 126 -3.32 12.05 7.47
CA VAL A 126 -2.33 11.40 6.58
C VAL A 126 -2.52 9.88 6.51
N GLY A 127 -3.02 9.25 7.58
CA GLY A 127 -3.20 7.81 7.63
C GLY A 127 -1.90 7.04 7.35
N ASP A 128 -2.02 5.75 7.04
CA ASP A 128 -0.88 4.91 6.65
C ASP A 128 -0.60 4.97 5.14
N TRP A 129 -1.61 5.33 4.33
CA TRP A 129 -1.57 5.22 2.88
C TRP A 129 -1.84 6.57 2.21
N ILE A 130 -1.02 6.88 1.22
CA ILE A 130 -1.11 8.10 0.43
C ILE A 130 -1.43 7.71 -1.02
N ILE A 131 -2.28 8.51 -1.66
CA ILE A 131 -2.69 8.33 -3.05
C ILE A 131 -2.52 9.62 -3.86
N GLU A 132 -1.97 9.51 -5.07
CA GLU A 132 -1.97 10.59 -6.06
C GLU A 132 -2.89 10.20 -7.21
N ALA A 133 -3.92 11.03 -7.43
CA ALA A 133 -4.88 10.82 -8.49
C ALA A 133 -4.36 11.41 -9.82
N GLY A 134 -4.16 10.55 -10.81
CA GLY A 134 -3.87 10.92 -12.18
C GLY A 134 -5.08 10.74 -13.11
N THR A 135 -4.89 11.00 -14.41
CA THR A 135 -5.92 10.74 -15.42
C THR A 135 -6.00 9.25 -15.75
N GLY A 136 -6.95 8.54 -15.14
CA GLY A 136 -7.19 7.10 -15.37
C GLY A 136 -6.17 6.18 -14.72
N SER A 137 -5.36 6.72 -13.81
CA SER A 137 -4.44 5.96 -12.97
C SER A 137 -4.29 6.64 -11.63
N VAL A 138 -3.94 5.88 -10.61
CA VAL A 138 -3.54 6.39 -9.30
C VAL A 138 -2.22 5.78 -8.89
N GLU A 139 -1.41 6.55 -8.20
CA GLU A 139 -0.17 6.08 -7.58
C GLU A 139 -0.40 5.97 -6.07
N ILE A 140 0.04 4.87 -5.46
CA ILE A 140 -0.20 4.57 -4.04
C ILE A 140 1.13 4.23 -3.36
N TRP A 141 1.37 4.82 -2.20
CA TRP A 141 2.54 4.57 -1.37
C TRP A 141 2.22 4.68 0.12
N GLN A 142 3.14 4.20 0.97
CA GLN A 142 2.99 4.30 2.42
C GLN A 142 3.50 5.65 2.93
N ALA A 143 2.84 6.21 3.95
CA ALA A 143 3.29 7.43 4.60
C ALA A 143 4.75 7.32 5.12
N GLY A 144 5.59 8.28 4.74
CA GLY A 144 7.01 8.31 5.10
C GLY A 144 7.92 7.35 4.31
N ALA A 145 7.38 6.67 3.29
CA ALA A 145 8.20 5.91 2.34
C ALA A 145 8.92 6.84 1.34
N PRO A 146 10.05 6.41 0.74
CA PRO A 146 10.67 7.10 -0.38
C PRO A 146 9.71 7.21 -1.55
N ALA A 147 9.84 8.24 -2.39
CA ALA A 147 9.01 8.41 -3.58
C ALA A 147 9.10 7.25 -4.57
N ALA A 148 10.21 6.50 -4.58
CA ALA A 148 10.38 5.30 -5.41
C ALA A 148 9.59 4.09 -4.90
N CYS A 149 9.11 4.11 -3.66
CA CYS A 149 8.39 3.01 -3.00
C CYS A 149 6.89 3.14 -3.20
N SER A 150 6.45 3.05 -4.45
CA SER A 150 5.05 3.21 -4.86
C SER A 150 4.67 2.17 -5.91
N PHE A 151 3.36 1.96 -6.11
CA PHE A 151 2.87 1.27 -7.30
C PHE A 151 1.70 2.04 -7.92
N THR A 152 1.51 1.85 -9.21
CA THR A 152 0.46 2.51 -9.98
C THR A 152 -0.66 1.53 -10.30
N TYR A 153 -1.89 1.90 -9.97
CA TYR A 153 -3.11 1.28 -10.48
C TYR A 153 -3.60 2.04 -11.70
N THR A 154 -3.70 1.38 -12.84
CA THR A 154 -4.28 1.94 -14.07
C THR A 154 -5.64 1.29 -14.31
N GLN A 155 -6.68 2.11 -14.43
CA GLN A 155 -8.03 1.61 -14.65
C GLN A 155 -8.14 0.85 -15.98
N ALA A 156 -9.16 0.01 -16.10
CA ALA A 156 -9.39 -0.75 -17.31
C ALA A 156 -9.76 0.19 -18.49
N THR A 157 -9.20 -0.09 -19.67
CA THR A 157 -9.51 0.61 -20.94
C THR A 157 -10.36 -0.25 -21.88
N SER A 158 -10.63 -1.49 -21.48
CA SER A 158 -11.50 -2.45 -22.16
C SER A 158 -12.01 -3.45 -21.11
N THR A 159 -12.72 -4.51 -21.50
CA THR A 159 -13.10 -5.61 -20.59
C THR A 159 -11.90 -6.46 -20.12
N ALA A 160 -10.67 -6.04 -20.38
CA ALA A 160 -9.46 -6.65 -19.84
C ALA A 160 -9.22 -6.20 -18.39
N ILE A 161 -8.52 -7.04 -17.63
CA ILE A 161 -8.17 -6.78 -16.23
C ILE A 161 -7.34 -5.49 -16.15
N PRO A 162 -7.62 -4.59 -15.19
CA PRO A 162 -6.83 -3.37 -14.96
C PRO A 162 -5.38 -3.71 -14.62
N VAL A 163 -4.47 -2.80 -14.98
CA VAL A 163 -3.03 -3.02 -14.85
C VAL A 163 -2.55 -2.43 -13.52
N LEU A 164 -1.86 -3.25 -12.73
CA LEU A 164 -1.12 -2.80 -11.56
C LEU A 164 0.38 -2.94 -11.86
N SER A 165 1.15 -1.88 -11.66
CA SER A 165 2.60 -1.93 -11.83
C SER A 165 3.24 -2.96 -10.89
N GLN A 166 4.49 -3.33 -11.17
CA GLN A 166 5.25 -4.12 -10.21
C GLN A 166 5.50 -3.30 -8.96
N VAL A 167 5.51 -3.99 -7.80
CA VAL A 167 5.96 -3.36 -6.56
C VAL A 167 7.48 -3.20 -6.67
N PRO A 168 8.04 -2.06 -6.26
CA PRO A 168 9.49 -1.84 -6.24
C PRO A 168 10.21 -2.88 -5.39
N ASP A 169 11.50 -3.05 -5.64
CA ASP A 169 12.35 -3.88 -4.79
C ASP A 169 12.50 -3.25 -3.40
N ALA A 170 12.82 -4.08 -2.40
CA ALA A 170 12.95 -3.62 -1.02
C ALA A 170 14.02 -2.54 -0.83
N ASP A 171 15.03 -2.46 -1.71
CA ASP A 171 16.09 -1.44 -1.64
C ASP A 171 15.61 -0.06 -2.13
N ASP A 172 14.52 -0.01 -2.91
CA ASP A 172 13.86 1.23 -3.34
C ASP A 172 12.81 1.72 -2.30
N CYS A 173 12.67 0.97 -1.19
CA CYS A 173 11.78 1.15 -0.07
C CYS A 173 12.56 1.28 1.27
#